data_AF-R7RT37-F1
#
_entry.id   AF-R7RT37-F1
#
_cell.length_a   1.000
_cell.length_b   1.000
_cell.length_c   1.000
_cell.angle_alpha   90.00
_cell.angle_beta   90.00
_cell.angle_gamma   90.00
#
_symmetry.space_group_name_H-M   'P 1'
#
loop_
_entity.id
_entity.type
_entity.pdbx_description
1 polymer ?
#
loop_
_entity_poly.entity_id
_entity_poly.type
_entity_poly.pdbx_seq_one_letter_code
_entity_poly.pdbx_strand_id
1 'polypeptide(L)'
;MNTKRIYEFLEKQGLDEIDQIEYKEKIAVFNFVYTFDDAEIEAAKEYANENYEDKGEDVWYDEYFLPYLVDIAVDNVRDIVEDLAEEFDLNVDFVTYELDRNFFEQCEFVLIASDKDVNFDTDKVLDDLDL
;
A
#
# COMPACT_ATOMS: atom_id res chain seq x y z
N MET A 1 -7.20 9.33 -18.62
CA MET A 1 -7.45 8.68 -17.32
C MET A 1 -8.75 9.17 -16.69
N ASN A 2 -9.53 8.29 -16.04
CA ASN A 2 -10.76 8.65 -15.32
C ASN A 2 -10.61 8.34 -13.83
N THR A 3 -10.26 9.36 -13.03
CA THR A 3 -9.93 9.19 -11.60
C THR A 3 -11.10 8.70 -10.77
N LYS A 4 -12.34 9.02 -11.16
CA LYS A 4 -13.54 8.50 -10.50
C LYS A 4 -13.65 6.98 -10.63
N ARG A 5 -13.31 6.42 -11.80
CA ARG A 5 -13.31 4.96 -11.99
C ARG A 5 -12.20 4.26 -11.20
N ILE A 6 -11.06 4.93 -11.03
CA ILE A 6 -9.97 4.43 -10.18
C ILE A 6 -10.43 4.38 -8.73
N TYR A 7 -11.00 5.47 -8.21
CA TYR A 7 -11.58 5.50 -6.86
C TYR A 7 -12.61 4.37 -6.65
N GLU A 8 -13.58 4.24 -7.56
CA GLU A 8 -14.63 3.20 -7.48
C GLU A 8 -14.03 1.78 -7.53
N PHE A 9 -12.91 1.59 -8.25
CA PHE A 9 -12.20 0.32 -8.27
C PHE A 9 -11.54 0.04 -6.92
N LEU A 10 -10.78 0.98 -6.37
CA LEU A 10 -10.08 0.81 -5.08
C LEU A 10 -11.08 0.54 -3.94
N GLU A 11 -12.19 1.27 -3.89
CA GLU A 11 -13.27 1.07 -2.92
C GLU A 11 -13.89 -0.33 -3.03
N LYS A 12 -14.07 -0.83 -4.26
CA LYS A 12 -14.61 -2.17 -4.51
C LYS A 12 -13.65 -3.29 -4.07
N GLN A 13 -12.34 -3.03 -4.08
CA GLN A 13 -11.32 -3.98 -3.62
C GLN A 13 -11.19 -4.00 -2.09
N GLY A 14 -11.94 -3.15 -1.38
CA GLY A 14 -11.96 -3.13 0.08
C GLY A 14 -10.87 -2.27 0.70
N LEU A 15 -10.29 -1.34 -0.08
CA LEU A 15 -9.37 -0.33 0.45
C LEU A 15 -10.17 0.78 1.15
N ASP A 16 -9.67 1.21 2.30
CA ASP A 16 -10.30 2.20 3.18
C ASP A 16 -9.65 3.58 3.01
N GLU A 17 -10.31 4.62 3.55
CA GLU A 17 -9.78 5.99 3.64
C GLU A 17 -9.14 6.53 2.34
N ILE A 18 -9.80 6.25 1.20
CA ILE A 18 -9.27 6.61 -0.12
C ILE A 18 -9.41 8.12 -0.33
N ASP A 19 -8.28 8.82 -0.44
CA ASP A 19 -8.21 10.27 -0.68
C ASP A 19 -7.43 10.57 -1.96
N GLN A 20 -8.02 11.38 -2.86
CA GLN A 20 -7.33 11.84 -4.06
C GLN A 20 -6.55 13.14 -3.77
N ILE A 21 -5.26 13.15 -4.04
CA ILE A 21 -4.38 14.31 -3.90
C ILE A 21 -4.22 15.01 -5.25
N GLU A 22 -4.47 16.32 -5.30
CA GLU A 22 -4.25 17.13 -6.50
C GLU A 22 -2.75 17.29 -6.76
N TYR A 23 -2.31 17.03 -7.99
CA TYR A 23 -0.89 17.13 -8.37
C TYR A 23 -0.66 17.85 -9.71
N LYS A 24 -0.49 17.12 -10.81
CA LYS A 24 -0.20 17.66 -12.15
C LYS A 24 -1.18 17.13 -13.18
N GLU A 25 -1.34 17.86 -14.29
CA GLU A 25 -2.16 17.37 -15.40
C GLU A 25 -1.69 15.97 -15.84
N LYS A 26 -2.65 15.04 -15.95
CA LYS A 26 -2.47 13.63 -16.37
C LYS A 26 -1.83 12.68 -15.35
N ILE A 27 -1.53 13.14 -14.14
CA ILE A 27 -1.11 12.28 -13.03
C ILE A 27 -2.16 12.39 -11.92
N ALA A 28 -2.59 11.26 -11.40
CA ALA A 28 -3.48 11.16 -10.25
C ALA A 28 -2.72 10.47 -9.11
N VAL A 29 -2.87 11.01 -7.92
CA VAL A 29 -2.27 10.47 -6.71
C VAL A 29 -3.40 10.13 -5.75
N PHE A 30 -3.36 8.93 -5.18
CA PHE A 30 -4.33 8.44 -4.21
C PHE A 30 -3.60 7.99 -2.96
N ASN A 31 -4.03 8.50 -1.81
CA ASN A 31 -3.79 7.88 -0.51
C ASN A 31 -4.90 6.85 -0.25
N PHE A 32 -4.58 5.71 0.35
CA PHE A 32 -5.56 4.80 0.91
C PHE A 32 -4.94 3.95 2.02
N VAL A 33 -5.82 3.34 2.82
CA VAL A 33 -5.48 2.43 3.90
C VAL A 33 -5.86 1.00 3.51
N TYR A 34 -4.93 0.08 3.73
CA TYR A 34 -5.16 -1.35 3.71
C TYR A 34 -5.31 -1.85 5.15
N THR A 35 -6.47 -2.41 5.48
CA THR A 35 -6.75 -2.98 6.80
C THR A 35 -6.54 -4.49 6.75
N PHE A 36 -5.65 -5.02 7.60
CA PHE A 36 -5.42 -6.46 7.68
C PHE A 36 -6.62 -7.18 8.26
N ASP A 37 -6.93 -8.36 7.74
CA ASP A 37 -7.89 -9.24 8.38
C ASP A 37 -7.26 -10.04 9.55
N ASP A 38 -8.11 -10.63 10.38
CA ASP A 38 -7.66 -11.43 11.53
C ASP A 38 -6.74 -12.59 11.10
N ALA A 39 -6.96 -13.19 9.93
CA ALA A 39 -6.17 -14.32 9.47
C ALA A 39 -4.76 -13.88 9.03
N GLU A 40 -4.63 -12.71 8.43
CA GLU A 40 -3.35 -12.12 8.04
C GLU A 40 -2.51 -11.75 9.27
N ILE A 41 -3.15 -11.12 10.26
CA ILE A 41 -2.51 -10.80 11.54
C ILE A 41 -2.04 -12.07 12.25
N GLU A 42 -2.87 -13.11 12.31
CA GLU A 42 -2.48 -14.37 12.93
C GLU A 42 -1.37 -15.09 12.14
N ALA A 43 -1.41 -15.06 10.81
CA ALA A 43 -0.34 -15.63 9.98
C ALA A 43 1.00 -14.93 10.24
N ALA A 44 1.00 -13.61 10.38
CA ALA A 44 2.19 -12.84 10.73
C ALA A 44 2.70 -13.17 12.14
N LYS A 45 1.81 -13.34 13.12
CA LYS A 45 2.18 -13.76 14.47
C LYS A 45 2.79 -15.16 14.48
N GLU A 46 2.18 -16.10 13.76
CA GLU A 46 2.70 -17.47 13.63
C GLU A 46 4.10 -17.46 13.01
N TYR A 47 4.28 -16.75 11.89
CA TYR A 47 5.59 -16.57 11.26
C TYR A 47 6.62 -16.02 12.24
N ALA A 48 6.29 -14.93 12.95
CA ALA A 48 7.21 -14.32 13.89
C ALA A 48 7.54 -15.28 15.05
N ASN A 49 6.55 -15.96 15.63
CA ASN A 49 6.76 -16.92 16.71
C ASN A 49 7.62 -18.12 16.32
N GLU A 50 7.52 -18.60 15.08
CA GLU A 50 8.32 -19.73 14.60
C GLU A 50 9.79 -19.35 14.32
N ASN A 51 10.05 -18.09 13.92
CA ASN A 51 11.37 -17.63 13.50
C ASN A 51 12.10 -16.83 14.59
N TYR A 52 11.41 -16.43 15.65
CA TYR A 52 11.95 -15.66 16.76
C TYR A 52 12.73 -16.53 17.76
N GLU A 53 13.97 -16.11 18.07
CA GLU A 53 14.89 -16.83 18.96
C GLU A 53 14.98 -16.24 20.37
N ASP A 54 13.86 -15.77 20.94
CA ASP A 54 13.77 -15.21 22.30
C ASP A 54 14.75 -14.05 22.60
N LYS A 55 14.89 -13.12 21.65
CA LYS A 55 15.83 -11.98 21.68
C LYS A 55 15.25 -10.68 22.27
N GLY A 56 13.99 -10.70 22.70
CA GLY A 56 13.23 -9.56 23.21
C GLY A 56 12.02 -9.23 22.32
N GLU A 57 10.99 -8.67 22.94
CA GLU A 57 9.74 -8.26 22.29
C GLU A 57 9.99 -7.25 21.15
N ASP A 58 10.90 -6.29 21.35
CA ASP A 58 11.28 -5.32 20.32
C ASP A 58 11.76 -6.00 19.03
N VAL A 59 12.61 -7.03 19.17
CA VAL A 59 13.15 -7.79 18.04
C VAL A 59 12.04 -8.59 17.36
N TRP A 60 11.12 -9.18 18.13
CA TRP A 60 9.96 -9.89 17.58
C TRP A 60 9.10 -8.97 16.69
N TYR A 61 8.85 -7.74 17.14
CA TYR A 61 8.10 -6.75 16.36
C TYR A 61 8.86 -6.25 15.14
N ASP A 62 10.08 -5.74 15.32
CA ASP A 62 10.79 -5.00 14.27
C ASP A 62 11.43 -5.88 13.20
N GLU A 63 11.87 -7.09 13.56
CA GLU A 63 12.62 -7.95 12.64
C GLU A 63 11.74 -9.06 12.02
N TYR A 64 10.57 -9.35 12.59
CA TYR A 64 9.75 -10.48 12.16
C TYR A 64 8.29 -10.13 11.91
N PHE A 65 7.56 -9.63 12.92
CA PHE A 65 6.11 -9.46 12.81
C PHE A 65 5.71 -8.31 11.87
N LEU A 66 6.22 -7.09 12.11
CA LEU A 66 5.87 -5.94 11.28
C LEU A 66 6.38 -6.08 9.84
N PRO A 67 7.63 -6.51 9.57
CA PRO A 67 8.08 -6.72 8.20
C PRO A 67 7.19 -7.70 7.43
N TYR A 68 6.78 -8.80 8.07
CA TYR A 68 5.93 -9.79 7.42
C TYR A 68 4.51 -9.26 7.16
N LEU A 69 3.96 -8.42 8.05
CA LEU A 69 2.71 -7.71 7.77
C LEU A 69 2.85 -6.77 6.57
N VAL A 70 3.94 -6.00 6.49
CA VAL A 70 4.21 -5.13 5.33
C VAL A 70 4.29 -5.95 4.06
N ASP A 71 4.97 -7.10 4.08
CA ASP A 71 5.05 -8.00 2.92
C ASP A 71 3.65 -8.46 2.46
N ILE A 72 2.78 -8.88 3.39
CA ILE A 72 1.40 -9.27 3.07
C ILE A 72 0.65 -8.09 2.41
N ALA A 73 0.70 -6.90 3.01
CA ALA A 73 -0.01 -5.74 2.48
C ALA A 73 0.52 -5.35 1.09
N VAL A 74 1.84 -5.34 0.90
CA VAL A 74 2.47 -5.01 -0.38
C VAL A 74 2.09 -6.01 -1.46
N ASP A 75 2.06 -7.31 -1.15
CA ASP A 75 1.67 -8.35 -2.11
C ASP A 75 0.20 -8.20 -2.51
N ASN A 76 -0.70 -8.02 -1.54
CA ASN A 76 -2.13 -7.84 -1.81
C ASN A 76 -2.42 -6.55 -2.59
N VAL A 77 -1.79 -5.43 -2.22
CA VAL A 77 -1.93 -4.15 -2.94
C VAL A 77 -1.32 -4.23 -4.32
N ARG A 78 -0.20 -4.94 -4.51
CA ARG A 78 0.40 -5.16 -5.83
C ARG A 78 -0.57 -5.85 -6.77
N ASP A 79 -1.20 -6.94 -6.34
CA ASP A 79 -2.19 -7.66 -7.14
C ASP A 79 -3.36 -6.74 -7.55
N ILE A 80 -3.88 -5.95 -6.60
CA ILE A 80 -4.93 -4.95 -6.84
C ILE A 80 -4.51 -3.89 -7.87
N VAL A 81 -3.29 -3.37 -7.74
CA VAL A 81 -2.75 -2.31 -8.60
C VAL A 81 -2.41 -2.84 -10.00
N GLU A 82 -1.93 -4.08 -10.12
CA GLU A 82 -1.73 -4.74 -11.41
C GLU A 82 -3.07 -4.91 -12.15
N ASP A 83 -4.10 -5.40 -11.47
CA ASP A 83 -5.47 -5.49 -12.02
C ASP A 83 -6.00 -4.11 -12.47
N LEU A 84 -5.77 -3.07 -11.66
CA LEU A 84 -6.12 -1.69 -12.02
C LEU A 84 -5.41 -1.23 -13.30
N ALA A 85 -4.10 -1.48 -13.39
CA ALA A 85 -3.29 -1.06 -14.53
C ALA A 85 -3.77 -1.72 -15.83
N GLU A 86 -4.09 -3.01 -15.75
CA GLU A 86 -4.60 -3.79 -16.88
C GLU A 86 -6.02 -3.38 -17.28
N GLU A 87 -6.95 -3.23 -16.32
CA GLU A 87 -8.36 -2.90 -16.61
C GLU A 87 -8.49 -1.52 -17.28
N PHE A 88 -7.72 -0.54 -16.82
CA PHE A 88 -7.85 0.85 -17.24
C PHE A 88 -6.77 1.31 -18.23
N ASP A 89 -5.85 0.43 -18.64
CA ASP A 89 -4.70 0.70 -19.50
C ASP A 89 -3.88 1.89 -18.99
N LEU A 90 -3.41 1.79 -17.75
CA LEU A 90 -2.70 2.85 -17.02
C LEU A 90 -1.22 2.52 -16.83
N ASN A 91 -0.41 3.55 -16.61
CA ASN A 91 0.90 3.43 -15.98
C ASN A 91 0.73 3.76 -14.50
N VAL A 92 1.10 2.82 -13.62
CA VAL A 92 0.88 2.91 -12.17
C VAL A 92 2.12 2.50 -11.39
N ASP A 93 2.29 3.09 -10.22
CA ASP A 93 3.29 2.71 -9.23
C ASP A 93 2.75 3.05 -7.84
N PHE A 94 3.26 2.41 -6.80
CA PHE A 94 2.83 2.70 -5.43
C PHE A 94 3.97 2.60 -4.43
N VAL A 95 3.79 3.28 -3.30
CA VAL A 95 4.66 3.17 -2.13
C VAL A 95 3.82 2.87 -0.90
N THR A 96 4.46 2.29 0.11
CA THR A 96 3.88 1.99 1.42
C THR A 96 4.64 2.75 2.49
N TYR A 97 3.96 3.15 3.57
CA TYR A 97 4.58 3.74 4.74
C TYR A 97 4.86 2.70 5.83
N GLU A 98 5.82 3.02 6.70
CA GLU A 98 6.21 2.16 7.82
C GLU A 98 5.04 1.96 8.81
N LEU A 99 4.87 0.72 9.27
CA LEU A 99 3.90 0.38 10.31
C LEU A 99 4.38 0.83 11.70
N ASP A 100 3.50 1.48 12.46
CA ASP A 100 3.71 1.72 13.89
C ASP A 100 3.24 0.48 14.69
N ARG A 101 4.04 0.04 15.66
CA ARG A 101 3.70 -1.08 16.55
C ARG A 101 2.39 -0.90 17.32
N ASN A 102 1.94 0.33 17.53
CA ASN A 102 0.68 0.65 18.20
C ASN A 102 -0.52 0.65 17.22
N PHE A 103 -0.25 0.67 15.91
CA PHE A 103 -1.24 0.79 14.83
C PHE A 103 -0.94 -0.18 13.67
N PHE A 104 -0.48 -1.40 13.98
CA PHE A 104 -0.08 -2.39 12.97
C PHE A 104 -1.25 -3.02 12.19
N GLU A 105 -2.48 -2.78 12.63
CA GLU A 105 -3.70 -3.34 12.01
C GLU A 105 -4.01 -2.72 10.64
N GLN A 106 -3.30 -1.65 10.28
CA GLN A 106 -3.52 -0.88 9.07
C GLN A 106 -2.20 -0.43 8.45
N CYS A 107 -2.14 -0.40 7.12
CA CYS A 107 -0.99 0.03 6.35
C CYS A 107 -1.41 1.10 5.33
N GLU A 108 -0.70 2.23 5.31
CA GLU A 108 -0.99 3.35 4.41
C GLU A 108 -0.18 3.25 3.12
N PHE A 109 -0.82 3.58 2.01
CA PHE A 109 -0.24 3.51 0.68
C PHE A 109 -0.50 4.77 -0.13
N VAL A 110 0.47 5.12 -0.97
CA VAL A 110 0.28 6.13 -2.03
C VAL A 110 0.37 5.45 -3.38
N LEU A 111 -0.71 5.49 -4.14
CA LEU A 111 -0.76 5.08 -5.55
C LEU A 111 -0.63 6.31 -6.45
N ILE A 112 0.26 6.20 -7.43
CA ILE A 112 0.43 7.18 -8.49
C ILE A 112 -0.01 6.52 -9.80
N ALA A 113 -0.94 7.15 -10.49
CA ALA A 113 -1.51 6.67 -11.73
C ALA A 113 -1.43 7.73 -12.83
N SER A 114 -1.22 7.29 -14.06
CA SER A 114 -1.23 8.13 -15.25
C SER A 114 -1.71 7.35 -16.48
N ASP A 115 -1.97 8.06 -17.58
CA ASP A 115 -2.16 7.38 -18.87
C ASP A 115 -0.91 6.59 -19.25
N LYS A 116 -1.05 5.43 -19.91
CA LYS A 116 0.05 4.50 -20.19
C LYS A 116 1.27 5.09 -20.92
N ASP A 117 1.07 6.13 -21.71
CA ASP A 117 2.11 6.85 -22.45
C ASP A 117 2.76 7.98 -21.65
N VAL A 118 2.27 8.26 -20.45
CA VAL A 118 2.80 9.26 -19.53
C VAL A 118 3.74 8.58 -18.54
N ASN A 119 5.01 8.98 -18.57
CA ASN A 119 5.98 8.57 -17.56
C ASN A 119 5.96 9.56 -16.39
N PHE A 120 6.12 9.03 -15.18
CA PHE A 120 6.36 9.78 -13.97
C PHE A 120 7.51 9.14 -13.19
N ASP A 121 7.99 9.87 -12.19
CA ASP A 121 9.04 9.44 -11.27
C ASP A 121 8.43 9.50 -9.86
N THR A 122 8.25 8.35 -9.24
CA THR A 122 7.56 8.19 -7.95
C THR A 122 8.20 9.03 -6.86
N ASP A 123 9.52 8.96 -6.70
CA ASP A 123 10.26 9.73 -5.71
C ASP A 123 10.03 11.23 -5.90
N LYS A 124 10.06 11.70 -7.15
CA LYS A 124 9.80 13.12 -7.45
C LYS A 124 8.35 13.54 -7.17
N VAL A 125 7.38 12.65 -7.37
CA VAL A 125 5.97 12.96 -7.07
C VAL A 125 5.77 13.12 -5.57
N LEU A 126 6.37 12.21 -4.77
CA LEU A 126 6.33 12.27 -3.32
C LEU A 126 7.04 13.52 -2.79
N ASP A 127 8.25 13.80 -3.27
CA ASP A 127 9.02 15.00 -2.93
C ASP A 127 8.25 16.30 -3.24
N ASP A 128 7.59 16.39 -4.39
CA ASP A 128 6.81 17.59 -4.78
C ASP A 128 5.54 17.77 -3.91
N LEU A 129 5.06 16.70 -3.28
CA LEU A 129 3.85 16.68 -2.43
C LEU A 129 4.18 16.76 -0.94
N ASP A 130 5.47 16.82 -0.56
CA ASP A 130 5.95 16.73 0.82
C ASP A 130 5.43 15.46 1.54
N LEU A 131 5.45 14.32 0.83
CA LEU A 131 5.04 12.99 1.31
C LEU A 131 6.25 12.09 1.61
#